data_AF-A0A2Z6RQT8-F1
#
_entry.id   AF-A0A2Z6RQT8-F1
#
_cell.length_a   1.000
_cell.length_b   1.000
_cell.length_c   1.000
_cell.angle_alpha   90.00
_cell.angle_beta   90.00
_cell.angle_gamma   90.00
#
_symmetry.space_group_name_H-M   'P 1'
#
loop_
_entity.id
_entity.type
_entity.pdbx_description
1 polymer ?
#
loop_
_entity_poly.entity_id
_entity_poly.type
_entity_poly.pdbx_seq_one_letter_code
_entity_poly.pdbx_strand_id
1 'polypeptide(L)'
;MINKQTQPLTYLYIVWGSVSVHLHDFFADYPLVPEKQIVSEDWLSLYNKRLVNDKEVGSGKYMFKEKLVQILYLKKNYVIYYRALQLYMKLEMKVIKIYGGLKFWQSPWMKDYIKENILKHKIAKANGDKFGVMYYKLKNNAVFGKQMENV
;
A
#
# COMPACT_ATOMS: atom_id res chain seq x y z
N MET A 1 -13.62 -25.08 -14.16
CA MET A 1 -12.34 -25.30 -13.45
C MET A 1 -11.27 -24.46 -14.14
N ILE A 2 -10.58 -23.57 -13.43
CA ILE A 2 -9.57 -22.70 -14.03
C ILE A 2 -8.27 -23.50 -14.20
N ASN A 3 -7.76 -23.61 -15.43
CA ASN A 3 -6.52 -24.33 -15.74
C ASN A 3 -5.33 -23.65 -15.02
N LYS A 4 -4.66 -24.39 -14.14
CA LYS A 4 -3.55 -23.87 -13.32
C LYS A 4 -2.26 -23.66 -14.14
N GLN A 5 -2.15 -24.22 -15.34
CA GLN A 5 -0.92 -24.18 -16.14
C GLN A 5 -0.69 -22.85 -16.89
N THR A 6 -1.71 -21.98 -17.00
CA THR A 6 -1.64 -20.72 -17.77
C THR A 6 -1.53 -19.46 -16.90
N GLN A 7 -1.43 -19.60 -15.58
CA GLN A 7 -1.35 -18.45 -14.67
C GLN A 7 0.12 -18.04 -14.45
N PRO A 8 0.48 -16.75 -14.45
CA PRO A 8 1.83 -16.34 -14.09
C PRO A 8 2.14 -16.71 -12.64
N LEU A 9 3.29 -17.35 -12.47
CA LEU A 9 3.84 -17.65 -11.16
C LEU A 9 4.35 -16.37 -10.50
N THR A 10 4.05 -16.21 -9.21
CA THR A 10 4.24 -14.98 -8.45
C THR A 10 4.85 -15.27 -7.07
N TYR A 11 5.51 -14.27 -6.50
CA TYR A 11 6.24 -14.38 -5.25
C TYR A 11 5.93 -13.22 -4.28
N LEU A 12 5.83 -13.58 -3.01
CA LEU A 12 5.94 -12.68 -1.86
C LEU A 12 7.25 -13.01 -1.15
N TYR A 13 8.06 -12.02 -0.82
CA TYR A 13 9.34 -12.22 -0.14
C TYR A 13 9.32 -11.62 1.26
N ILE A 14 10.06 -12.25 2.17
CA ILE A 14 10.38 -11.70 3.48
C ILE A 14 11.83 -11.21 3.40
N VAL A 15 12.03 -9.90 3.48
CA VAL A 15 13.33 -9.28 3.22
C VAL A 15 13.82 -8.42 4.37
N TRP A 16 15.14 -8.32 4.47
CA TRP A 16 15.82 -7.24 5.17
C TRP A 16 16.39 -6.28 4.14
N GLY A 17 16.19 -4.99 4.35
CA GLY A 17 16.73 -3.98 3.45
C GLY A 17 16.84 -2.61 4.05
N SER A 18 17.62 -1.76 3.39
CA SER A 18 17.92 -0.40 3.84
C SER A 18 17.96 0.54 2.65
N VAL A 19 17.65 1.80 2.89
CA VAL A 19 17.87 2.90 1.96
C VAL A 19 19.17 3.59 2.36
N SER A 20 19.96 4.03 1.38
CA SER A 20 21.20 4.74 1.69
C SER A 20 20.93 6.16 2.17
N VAL A 21 21.73 6.66 3.11
CA VAL A 21 21.54 7.98 3.74
C VAL A 21 21.48 9.12 2.73
N HIS A 22 22.28 9.06 1.66
CA HIS A 22 22.28 10.10 0.63
C HIS A 22 20.98 10.19 -0.18
N LEU A 23 20.09 9.21 -0.09
CA LEU A 23 18.77 9.21 -0.71
C LEU A 23 17.66 9.61 0.27
N HIS A 24 17.99 9.92 1.53
CA HIS A 24 16.96 10.24 2.53
C HIS A 24 16.17 11.49 2.16
N ASP A 25 16.84 12.53 1.66
CA ASP A 25 16.18 13.75 1.21
C ASP A 25 15.28 13.49 0.00
N PHE A 26 15.74 12.63 -0.93
CA PHE A 26 14.94 12.23 -2.10
C PHE A 26 13.66 11.48 -1.71
N PHE A 27 13.73 10.65 -0.67
CA PHE A 27 12.59 9.90 -0.16
C PHE A 27 11.89 10.57 1.03
N ALA A 28 12.15 11.85 1.30
CA ALA A 28 11.56 12.53 2.47
C ALA A 28 10.03 12.55 2.40
N ASP A 29 9.46 12.83 1.22
CA ASP A 29 8.02 12.92 1.01
C ASP A 29 7.36 11.54 0.79
N TYR A 30 8.10 10.62 0.16
CA TYR A 30 7.60 9.28 -0.19
C TYR A 30 8.59 8.18 0.21
N PRO A 31 8.77 7.92 1.52
CA PRO A 31 9.63 6.83 1.98
C PRO A 31 9.24 5.48 1.40
N LEU A 32 10.26 4.72 0.99
CA LEU A 32 10.06 3.34 0.58
C LEU A 32 9.65 2.50 1.80
N VAL A 33 8.87 1.45 1.54
CA VAL A 33 8.61 0.39 2.54
C VAL A 33 7.90 0.92 3.81
N PRO A 34 6.68 1.48 3.70
CA PRO A 34 5.90 1.90 4.86
C PRO A 34 5.56 0.70 5.75
N GLU A 35 5.58 0.91 7.07
CA GLU A 35 5.34 -0.16 8.04
C GLU A 35 4.36 0.28 9.13
N LYS A 36 3.59 -0.69 9.64
CA LYS A 36 2.76 -0.47 10.83
C LYS A 36 3.66 -0.56 12.06
N GLN A 37 3.65 0.49 12.87
CA GLN A 37 4.36 0.48 14.15
C GLN A 37 3.70 1.44 15.13
N ILE A 38 4.00 1.23 16.41
CA ILE A 38 3.64 2.15 17.47
C ILE A 38 4.72 3.24 17.52
N VAL A 39 4.30 4.50 17.37
CA VAL A 39 5.20 5.65 17.52
C VAL A 39 5.43 5.86 19.02
N SER A 40 6.68 5.97 19.47
CA SER A 40 6.97 6.36 20.85
C SER A 40 6.66 7.84 21.07
N GLU A 41 6.24 8.23 22.27
CA GLU A 41 6.04 9.63 22.64
C GLU A 41 7.34 10.45 22.49
N ASP A 42 8.49 9.81 22.69
CA ASP A 42 9.80 10.46 22.54
C ASP A 42 10.09 10.90 21.11
N TRP A 43 9.46 10.27 20.12
CA TRP A 43 9.62 10.59 18.70
C TRP A 43 8.79 11.79 18.25
N LEU A 44 7.92 12.31 19.13
CA LEU A 44 7.10 13.47 18.81
C LEU A 44 7.96 14.73 18.68
N SER A 45 7.70 15.49 17.61
CA SER A 45 8.18 16.85 17.51
C SER A 45 7.65 17.71 18.67
N LEU A 46 8.35 18.80 19.00
CA LEU A 46 7.90 19.75 20.02
C LEU A 46 6.48 20.25 19.76
N TYR A 47 6.13 20.46 18.49
CA TYR A 47 4.77 20.82 18.07
C TYR A 47 3.76 19.74 18.45
N ASN A 48 4.02 18.48 18.08
CA ASN A 48 3.11 17.37 18.40
C ASN A 48 2.99 17.13 19.92
N LYS A 49 4.08 17.30 20.68
CA LYS A 49 4.05 17.23 22.16
C LYS A 49 3.14 18.30 22.76
N ARG A 50 3.16 19.53 22.23
CA ARG A 50 2.24 20.59 22.66
C ARG A 50 0.78 20.22 22.38
N LEU A 51 0.48 19.71 21.19
CA LEU A 51 -0.89 19.30 20.83
C LEU A 51 -1.44 18.17 21.70
N VAL A 52 -0.60 17.23 22.14
CA VAL A 52 -1.03 16.14 23.04
C VAL A 52 -1.42 16.69 24.42
N ASN A 53 -0.69 17.71 24.89
CA ASN A 53 -0.90 18.34 26.21
C ASN A 53 -1.99 19.42 26.20
N ASP A 54 -2.32 19.95 25.01
CA ASP A 54 -3.42 20.88 24.83
C ASP A 54 -4.76 20.17 25.09
N LYS A 55 -5.51 20.63 26.09
CA LYS A 55 -6.79 20.03 26.49
C LYS A 55 -7.95 20.40 25.55
N GLU A 56 -7.80 21.42 24.70
CA GLU A 56 -8.81 21.80 23.72
C GLU A 56 -8.74 20.91 22.46
N VAL A 57 -7.55 20.36 22.16
CA VAL A 57 -7.28 19.56 20.95
C VAL A 57 -7.04 18.09 21.28
N GLY A 58 -6.36 17.81 22.38
CA GLY A 58 -5.98 16.48 22.84
C GLY A 58 -6.70 16.07 24.14
N SER A 59 -6.58 14.80 24.50
CA SER A 59 -7.10 14.29 25.77
C SER A 59 -6.15 14.52 26.96
N GLY A 60 -5.05 15.26 26.77
CA GLY A 60 -3.97 15.39 27.74
C GLY A 60 -3.14 14.12 27.95
N LYS A 61 -3.32 13.10 27.09
CA LYS A 61 -2.65 11.80 27.20
C LYS A 61 -2.23 11.28 25.83
N TYR A 62 -0.97 10.85 25.72
CA TYR A 62 -0.49 10.16 24.54
C TYR A 62 -1.14 8.77 24.42
N MET A 63 -1.67 8.46 23.23
CA MET A 63 -2.28 7.17 22.93
C MET A 63 -1.37 6.34 22.02
N PHE A 64 -0.86 5.24 22.57
CA PHE A 64 -0.12 4.24 21.82
C PHE A 64 -1.08 3.47 20.91
N LYS A 65 -1.08 3.84 19.63
CA LYS A 65 -1.82 3.15 18.58
C LYS A 65 -0.88 2.84 17.44
N GLU A 66 -1.03 1.66 16.85
CA GLU A 66 -0.34 1.35 15.61
C GLU A 66 -0.74 2.35 14.53
N LYS A 67 0.26 2.95 13.90
CA LYS A 67 0.10 3.85 12.77
C LYS A 67 0.90 3.30 11.61
N LEU A 68 0.44 3.58 10.39
CA LEU A 68 1.28 3.38 9.22
C LEU A 68 2.31 4.52 9.20
N VAL A 69 3.57 4.17 9.37
CA VAL A 69 4.68 5.12 9.50
C VAL A 69 5.63 4.95 8.32
N GLN A 70 6.01 6.08 7.76
CA GLN A 70 6.94 6.18 6.64
C GLN A 70 8.31 6.59 7.19
N ILE A 71 9.08 5.63 7.71
CA ILE A 71 10.44 5.85 8.20
C ILE A 71 11.46 5.13 7.32
N LEU A 72 12.65 5.72 7.17
CA LEU A 72 13.74 5.17 6.34
C LEU A 72 14.72 4.28 7.12
N TYR A 73 14.36 3.87 8.35
CA TYR A 73 15.19 2.93 9.12
C TYR A 73 15.32 1.57 8.42
N LEU A 74 16.30 0.80 8.89
CA LEU A 74 16.52 -0.58 8.48
C LEU A 74 15.23 -1.39 8.61
N LYS A 75 14.78 -1.94 7.49
CA LYS A 75 13.58 -2.76 7.40
C LYS A 75 13.95 -4.21 7.68
N LYS A 76 13.37 -4.79 8.72
CA LYS A 76 13.56 -6.20 9.10
C LYS A 76 12.27 -6.97 8.91
N ASN A 77 12.40 -8.20 8.41
CA ASN A 77 11.30 -9.15 8.16
C ASN A 77 10.14 -8.54 7.35
N TYR A 78 10.45 -7.63 6.43
CA TYR A 78 9.44 -6.92 5.67
C TYR A 78 8.85 -7.83 4.60
N VAL A 79 7.53 -7.97 4.60
CA VAL A 79 6.80 -8.80 3.65
C VAL A 79 6.46 -7.95 2.43
N ILE A 80 7.01 -8.31 1.27
CA ILE A 80 6.89 -7.51 0.05
C ILE A 80 6.58 -8.36 -1.17
N TYR A 81 5.69 -7.84 -2.01
CA TYR A 81 5.36 -8.43 -3.30
C TYR A 81 6.48 -8.20 -4.32
N TYR A 82 6.80 -9.21 -5.14
CA TYR A 82 8.01 -9.17 -5.99
C TYR A 82 8.12 -7.93 -6.90
N ARG A 83 7.00 -7.42 -7.45
CA ARG A 83 7.04 -6.22 -8.31
C ARG A 83 7.39 -4.97 -7.54
N ALA A 84 6.89 -4.84 -6.32
CA ALA A 84 7.26 -3.73 -5.44
C ALA A 84 8.72 -3.83 -5.04
N LEU A 85 9.22 -5.04 -4.73
CA LEU A 85 10.63 -5.26 -4.44
C LEU A 85 11.53 -4.88 -5.64
N GLN A 86 11.17 -5.29 -6.86
CA GLN A 86 11.90 -4.91 -8.07
C GLN A 86 11.93 -3.39 -8.27
N LEU A 87 10.82 -2.68 -8.02
CA LEU A 87 10.78 -1.23 -8.08
C LEU A 87 11.71 -0.62 -7.02
N TYR A 88 11.66 -1.09 -5.79
CA TYR A 88 12.48 -0.53 -4.71
C TYR A 88 13.97 -0.77 -4.95
N MET A 89 14.35 -1.91 -5.50
CA MET A 89 15.74 -2.16 -5.91
C MET A 89 16.19 -1.20 -7.02
N LYS A 90 15.31 -0.85 -7.97
CA LYS A 90 15.61 0.18 -8.99
C LYS A 90 15.73 1.58 -8.38
N LEU A 91 15.02 1.83 -7.30
CA LEU A 91 15.11 3.04 -6.47
C LEU A 91 16.24 2.94 -5.43
N GLU A 92 17.23 2.10 -5.69
CA GLU A 92 18.45 1.94 -4.89
C GLU A 92 18.25 1.47 -3.44
N MET A 93 17.10 0.85 -3.13
CA MET A 93 16.94 0.09 -1.90
C MET A 93 17.88 -1.13 -1.93
N LYS A 94 18.75 -1.22 -0.92
CA LYS A 94 19.66 -2.34 -0.76
C LYS A 94 18.97 -3.48 -0.02
N VAL A 95 18.82 -4.63 -0.68
CA VAL A 95 18.38 -5.87 -0.04
C VAL A 95 19.58 -6.53 0.64
N ILE A 96 19.54 -6.61 1.96
CA ILE A 96 20.62 -7.18 2.78
C ILE A 96 20.48 -8.70 2.84
N LYS A 97 19.27 -9.20 3.05
CA LYS A 97 19.00 -10.64 3.17
C LYS A 97 17.56 -10.97 2.78
N ILE A 98 17.36 -12.10 2.12
CA ILE A 98 16.04 -12.68 1.87
C ILE A 98 15.88 -13.87 2.82
N TYR A 99 14.83 -13.86 3.65
CA TYR A 99 14.57 -14.89 4.66
C TYR A 99 13.77 -16.06 4.10
N GLY A 100 12.96 -15.79 3.08
CA GLY A 100 12.11 -16.77 2.44
C GLY A 100 11.11 -16.09 1.53
N GLY A 101 10.25 -16.88 0.94
CA GLY A 101 9.15 -16.36 0.14
C GLY A 101 8.04 -17.37 -0.07
N LEU A 102 6.85 -16.85 -0.35
CA LEU A 102 5.68 -17.61 -0.72
C LEU A 102 5.53 -17.57 -2.24
N LYS A 103 5.49 -18.74 -2.86
CA LYS A 103 5.24 -18.91 -4.30
C LYS A 103 3.77 -19.27 -4.52
N PHE A 104 3.09 -18.51 -5.38
CA PHE A 104 1.67 -18.72 -5.68
C PHE A 104 1.33 -18.37 -7.12
N TRP A 105 0.18 -18.85 -7.57
CA TRP A 105 -0.37 -18.55 -8.90
C TRP A 105 -1.27 -17.32 -8.82
N GLN A 106 -1.12 -16.41 -9.76
CA GLN A 106 -1.97 -15.24 -9.89
C GLN A 106 -2.66 -15.24 -11.24
N SER A 107 -3.98 -15.01 -11.27
CA SER A 107 -4.71 -14.80 -12.51
C SER A 107 -5.37 -13.41 -12.53
N PRO A 108 -5.57 -12.84 -13.72
CA PRO A 108 -6.35 -11.62 -13.88
C PRO A 108 -7.86 -11.95 -13.87
N TRP A 109 -8.34 -12.64 -12.85
CA TRP A 109 -9.71 -13.17 -12.78
C TRP A 109 -10.81 -12.09 -12.85
N MET A 110 -10.49 -10.85 -12.45
CA MET A 110 -11.39 -9.68 -12.56
C MET A 110 -11.37 -8.98 -13.92
N LYS A 111 -10.50 -9.40 -14.86
CA LYS A 111 -10.24 -8.66 -16.11
C LYS A 111 -11.49 -8.40 -16.93
N ASP A 112 -12.31 -9.43 -17.12
CA ASP A 112 -13.49 -9.31 -17.99
C ASP A 112 -14.57 -8.44 -17.36
N TYR A 113 -14.79 -8.57 -16.04
CA TYR A 113 -15.67 -7.68 -15.28
C TYR A 113 -15.26 -6.21 -15.40
N ILE A 114 -13.98 -5.91 -15.20
CA ILE A 114 -13.46 -4.53 -15.29
C ILE A 114 -13.61 -3.99 -16.72
N LYS A 115 -13.28 -4.80 -17.74
CA LYS A 115 -13.44 -4.42 -19.14
C LYS A 115 -14.89 -4.10 -19.49
N GLU A 116 -15.82 -4.93 -19.05
CA GLU A 116 -17.25 -4.74 -19.30
C GLU A 116 -17.75 -3.44 -18.67
N ASN A 117 -17.40 -3.16 -17.41
CA ASN A 117 -17.77 -1.91 -16.76
C ASN A 117 -17.12 -0.68 -17.43
N ILE A 118 -15.88 -0.78 -17.92
CA ILE A 118 -15.23 0.29 -18.69
C ILE A 118 -16.01 0.56 -19.99
N LEU A 119 -16.42 -0.49 -20.70
CA LEU A 119 -17.20 -0.35 -21.93
C LEU A 119 -18.55 0.32 -21.64
N LYS A 120 -19.29 -0.17 -20.63
CA LYS A 120 -20.58 0.39 -20.23
C LYS A 120 -20.47 1.85 -19.75
N HIS A 121 -19.40 2.18 -19.04
CA HIS A 121 -19.08 3.55 -18.65
C HIS A 121 -18.82 4.47 -19.87
N LYS A 122 -18.11 3.99 -20.89
CA LYS A 122 -17.89 4.74 -22.14
C LYS A 122 -19.21 5.01 -22.88
N ILE A 123 -20.07 4.00 -22.99
CA ILE A 123 -21.39 4.13 -23.62
C ILE A 123 -22.26 5.14 -22.86
N ALA A 124 -22.31 5.06 -21.52
CA ALA A 124 -23.06 6.00 -20.70
C ALA A 124 -22.59 7.45 -20.89
N LYS A 125 -21.26 7.68 -20.98
CA LYS A 125 -20.71 9.00 -21.30
C LYS A 125 -21.16 9.50 -22.68
N ALA A 126 -21.10 8.65 -23.71
CA ALA A 126 -21.49 9.02 -25.06
C ALA A 126 -22.99 9.38 -25.16
N ASN A 127 -23.83 8.70 -24.38
CA ASN A 127 -25.29 8.91 -24.37
C ASN A 127 -25.74 10.03 -23.42
N GLY A 128 -24.83 10.70 -22.69
CA GLY A 128 -25.19 11.70 -21.69
C GLY A 128 -25.86 11.15 -20.43
N ASP A 129 -25.80 9.83 -20.19
CA ASP A 129 -26.38 9.16 -19.01
C ASP A 129 -25.49 9.39 -17.77
N LYS A 130 -25.81 10.45 -17.02
CA LYS A 130 -25.08 10.80 -15.78
C LYS A 130 -25.14 9.69 -14.72
N PHE A 131 -26.25 8.96 -14.63
CA PHE A 131 -26.40 7.87 -13.65
C PHE A 131 -25.50 6.69 -14.01
N GLY A 132 -25.54 6.23 -15.26
CA GLY A 132 -24.69 5.14 -15.74
C GLY A 132 -23.21 5.44 -15.57
N VAL A 133 -22.78 6.67 -15.85
CA VAL A 133 -21.39 7.11 -15.62
C VAL A 133 -20.98 6.93 -14.15
N MET A 134 -21.80 7.40 -13.21
CA MET A 134 -21.51 7.24 -11.78
C MET A 134 -21.51 5.75 -11.40
N TYR A 135 -22.52 5.01 -11.84
CA TYR A 135 -22.74 3.61 -11.48
C TYR A 135 -21.60 2.69 -11.91
N TYR A 136 -21.19 2.74 -13.19
CA TYR A 136 -20.13 1.85 -13.69
C TYR A 136 -18.75 2.21 -13.12
N LYS A 137 -18.51 3.48 -12.78
CA LYS A 137 -17.32 3.90 -12.03
C LYS A 137 -17.33 3.30 -10.62
N LEU A 138 -18.45 3.41 -9.91
CA LEU A 138 -18.59 2.87 -8.55
C LEU A 138 -18.43 1.35 -8.51
N LYS A 139 -18.97 0.60 -9.49
CA LYS A 139 -18.78 -0.85 -9.57
C LYS A 139 -17.31 -1.27 -9.55
N ASN A 140 -16.46 -0.57 -10.30
CA ASN A 140 -15.02 -0.85 -10.31
C ASN A 140 -14.35 -0.46 -8.98
N ASN A 141 -14.68 0.70 -8.43
CA ASN A 141 -14.08 1.19 -7.18
C ASN A 141 -14.50 0.37 -5.95
N ALA A 142 -15.76 -0.07 -5.90
CA ALA A 142 -16.32 -0.82 -4.78
C ALA A 142 -15.62 -2.18 -4.59
N VAL A 143 -15.30 -2.88 -5.69
CA VAL A 143 -14.59 -4.17 -5.58
C VAL A 143 -13.20 -3.99 -4.98
N PHE A 144 -12.48 -2.94 -5.34
CA PHE A 144 -11.18 -2.65 -4.75
C PHE A 144 -11.30 -2.40 -3.24
N GLY A 145 -12.24 -1.54 -2.82
CA GLY A 145 -12.46 -1.27 -1.41
C GLY A 145 -12.82 -2.53 -0.61
N LYS A 146 -13.73 -3.35 -1.14
CA LYS A 146 -14.16 -4.60 -0.49
C LYS A 146 -13.02 -5.60 -0.31
N GLN A 147 -12.07 -5.65 -1.24
CA GLN A 147 -10.89 -6.53 -1.15
C GLN A 147 -9.86 -6.07 -0.11
N MET A 148 -9.89 -4.81 0.30
CA MET A 148 -8.98 -4.22 1.30
C MET A 148 -9.61 -4.12 2.69
N GLU A 149 -10.88 -4.51 2.84
CA GLU A 149 -11.59 -4.47 4.10
C GLU A 149 -10.99 -5.49 5.09
N ASN A 150 -10.72 -5.04 6.31
CA ASN A 150 -10.29 -5.89 7.40
C ASN A 150 -11.55 -6.44 8.09
N VAL A 151 -11.79 -7.75 8.00
CA VAL A 151 -12.97 -8.45 8.55
C VAL A 151 -12.64 -9.03 9.93
#